data_AF-A0A958WXV7-F1
#
_entry.id   AF-A0A958WXV7-F1
#
_cell.length_a   1.000
_cell.length_b   1.000
_cell.length_c   1.000
_cell.angle_alpha   90.00
_cell.angle_beta   90.00
_cell.angle_gamma   90.00
#
_symmetry.space_group_name_H-M   'P 1'
#
loop_
_entity.id
_entity.type
_entity.pdbx_description
1 polymer ?
#
loop_
_entity_poly.entity_id
_entity_poly.type
_entity_poly.pdbx_seq_one_letter_code
_entity_poly.pdbx_strand_id
1 'polypeptide(L)'
;MQDKQDLTRKVKELISANQTARALELLAKEQLSDIDRQVIMLNNRYNKVIDDQRLGIIDDHSARLELNKINLSLLDLAESIDKKPKGVSSDVAVDQAAGRKSSGLIKLGIGFTGLVLMGFLLFRLFVIPNEKHKQYEVLLNKADSLYSHLQYEQAKAKYEAVLKFDISDKAYAERKIDTCENRIKYLEMYDEGKAMEAEKKWQDALAKYKLALTIYGEGKEASQGVERVEAAITAVKNSWEEKFIDKYTVFKDAETGKVLTALGSQNASELQLGDYRGEASQLFKLVRLQDGLFALECKIKYGQLLTTSRTDYNSTIEYSKPGPLWLYQWAAGDQKPGGNQTWKMISLGDNKFRIQNNNSDLYIGESSGKIFQLSKGECKTWLLYLEGEKQK
;
A
#
# COMPACT_ATOMS: atom_id res chain seq x y z
N MET A 1 -41.19 26.58 8.38
CA MET A 1 -40.22 26.82 7.29
C MET A 1 -39.79 28.26 7.40
N GLN A 2 -38.52 28.47 7.72
CA GLN A 2 -37.94 29.81 7.72
C GLN A 2 -37.89 30.32 6.28
N ASP A 3 -38.05 31.63 6.08
CA ASP A 3 -37.86 32.22 4.75
C ASP A 3 -36.41 31.99 4.30
N LYS A 4 -36.20 31.54 3.07
CA LYS A 4 -34.85 31.23 2.54
C LYS A 4 -33.95 32.46 2.57
N GLN A 5 -34.51 33.64 2.32
CA GLN A 5 -33.79 34.90 2.41
C GLN A 5 -33.38 35.23 3.84
N ASP A 6 -34.22 34.89 4.82
CA ASP A 6 -33.91 35.03 6.24
C ASP A 6 -32.80 34.07 6.69
N LEU A 7 -32.79 32.83 6.15
CA LEU A 7 -31.72 31.86 6.39
C LEU A 7 -30.37 32.34 5.84
N THR A 8 -30.33 32.78 4.57
CA THR A 8 -29.10 33.30 3.94
C THR A 8 -28.57 34.52 4.69
N ARG A 9 -29.45 35.43 5.11
CA ARG A 9 -29.06 36.61 5.92
C ARG A 9 -28.46 36.20 7.26
N LYS A 10 -29.08 35.29 8.00
CA LYS A 10 -28.56 34.80 9.29
C LYS A 10 -27.22 34.09 9.16
N VAL A 11 -27.03 33.30 8.09
CA VAL A 11 -25.73 32.68 7.82
C VAL A 11 -24.66 33.74 7.55
N LYS A 12 -24.97 34.79 6.77
CA LYS A 12 -24.05 35.93 6.54
C LYS A 12 -23.69 36.65 7.84
N GLU A 13 -24.68 36.93 8.69
CA GLU A 13 -24.48 37.54 10.00
C GLU A 13 -23.56 36.68 10.89
N LEU A 14 -23.84 35.38 11.01
CA LEU A 14 -23.03 34.44 11.80
C LEU A 14 -21.58 34.36 11.30
N ILE A 15 -21.37 34.29 9.98
CA ILE A 15 -20.03 34.27 9.39
C ILE A 15 -19.29 35.58 9.64
N SER A 16 -19.96 36.73 9.50
CA SER A 16 -19.36 38.04 9.78
C SER A 16 -18.92 38.20 11.24
N ALA A 17 -19.59 37.50 12.15
CA ALA A 17 -19.26 37.42 13.58
C ALA A 17 -18.26 36.30 13.93
N ASN A 18 -17.66 35.63 12.94
CA ASN A 18 -16.76 34.47 13.11
C ASN A 18 -17.40 33.27 13.83
N GLN A 19 -18.70 33.06 13.66
CA GLN A 19 -19.46 31.98 14.29
C GLN A 19 -19.70 30.81 13.32
N THR A 20 -18.64 30.27 12.71
CA THR A 20 -18.70 29.21 11.68
C THR A 20 -19.47 27.96 12.13
N ALA A 21 -19.26 27.50 13.37
CA ALA A 21 -20.00 26.35 13.91
C ALA A 21 -21.52 26.58 13.96
N ARG A 22 -21.96 27.77 14.36
CA ARG A 22 -23.38 28.12 14.43
C ARG A 22 -24.00 28.25 13.04
N ALA A 23 -23.24 28.74 12.07
CA ALA A 23 -23.69 28.81 10.67
C ALA A 23 -23.93 27.41 10.09
N LEU A 24 -23.02 26.46 10.36
CA LEU A 24 -23.16 25.05 9.98
C LEU A 24 -24.37 24.40 10.64
N GLU A 25 -24.54 24.61 11.95
CA GLU A 25 -25.67 24.08 12.71
C GLU A 25 -27.01 24.63 12.18
N LEU A 26 -27.06 25.92 11.85
CA LEU A 26 -28.25 26.56 11.30
C LEU A 26 -28.64 25.95 9.94
N LEU A 27 -27.67 25.73 9.05
CA LEU A 27 -27.92 25.10 7.75
C LEU A 27 -28.35 23.64 7.87
N ALA A 28 -27.75 22.88 8.80
CA ALA A 28 -28.09 21.48 9.03
C ALA A 28 -29.51 21.27 9.56
N LYS A 29 -30.05 22.24 10.31
CA LYS A 29 -31.42 22.17 10.88
C LYS A 29 -32.53 22.33 9.85
N GLU A 30 -32.26 22.99 8.73
CA GLU A 30 -33.29 23.32 7.73
C GLU A 30 -33.62 22.16 6.77
N GLN A 31 -32.97 20.98 6.92
CA GLN A 31 -33.23 19.75 6.13
C GLN A 31 -33.44 20.02 4.64
N LEU A 32 -32.52 20.76 4.05
CA LEU A 32 -32.59 21.13 2.64
C LEU A 32 -31.95 19.99 1.84
N SER A 33 -32.79 19.10 1.30
CA SER A 33 -32.40 17.85 0.59
C SER A 33 -31.25 18.00 -0.41
N ASP A 34 -31.15 19.17 -1.04
CA ASP A 34 -30.22 19.42 -2.13
C ASP A 34 -28.84 19.90 -1.66
N ILE A 35 -28.71 20.34 -0.40
CA ILE A 35 -27.46 20.87 0.16
C ILE A 35 -26.88 20.05 1.32
N ASP A 36 -27.62 19.08 1.87
CA ASP A 36 -27.20 18.29 3.03
C ASP A 36 -25.80 17.67 2.85
N ARG A 37 -25.50 17.14 1.65
CA ARG A 37 -24.18 16.58 1.34
C ARG A 37 -23.07 17.64 1.46
N GLN A 38 -23.31 18.87 1.01
CA GLN A 38 -22.33 19.96 1.06
C GLN A 38 -22.15 20.47 2.50
N VAL A 39 -23.24 20.57 3.27
CA VAL A 39 -23.19 20.93 4.70
C VAL A 39 -22.40 19.89 5.50
N ILE A 40 -22.62 18.59 5.26
CA ILE A 40 -21.87 17.51 5.92
C ILE A 40 -20.37 17.60 5.59
N MET A 41 -20.02 17.82 4.32
CA MET A 41 -18.60 17.97 3.92
C MET A 41 -17.95 19.19 4.59
N LEU A 42 -18.63 20.33 4.64
CA LEU A 42 -18.12 21.53 5.30
C LEU A 42 -17.99 21.36 6.81
N ASN A 43 -18.92 20.66 7.45
CA ASN A 43 -18.85 20.33 8.86
C ASN A 43 -17.66 19.41 9.19
N ASN A 44 -17.42 18.39 8.37
CA ASN A 44 -16.27 17.51 8.53
C ASN A 44 -14.93 18.27 8.37
N ARG A 45 -14.87 19.19 7.40
CA ARG A 45 -13.68 20.06 7.23
C ARG A 45 -13.48 20.99 8.43
N TYR A 46 -14.55 21.60 8.93
CA TYR A 46 -14.50 22.45 10.12
C TYR A 46 -13.97 21.69 11.33
N ASN A 47 -14.55 20.53 11.65
CA ASN A 47 -14.11 19.71 12.78
C ASN A 47 -12.65 19.29 12.65
N LYS A 48 -12.22 18.88 11.45
CA LYS A 48 -10.82 18.55 11.21
C LYS A 48 -9.88 19.72 11.47
N VAL A 49 -10.21 20.93 11.03
CA VAL A 49 -9.37 22.11 11.25
C VAL A 49 -9.26 22.43 12.74
N ILE A 50 -10.36 22.34 13.48
CA ILE A 50 -10.36 22.55 14.94
C ILE A 50 -9.55 21.48 15.67
N ASP A 51 -9.68 20.21 15.28
CA ASP A 51 -8.94 19.11 15.87
C ASP A 51 -7.44 19.21 15.56
N ASP A 52 -7.07 19.47 14.29
CA ASP A 52 -5.68 19.66 13.88
C ASP A 52 -5.05 20.87 14.61
N GLN A 53 -5.80 21.95 14.82
CA GLN A 53 -5.33 23.10 15.60
C GLN A 53 -5.15 22.74 17.08
N ARG A 54 -6.10 22.03 17.68
CA ARG A 54 -6.05 21.61 19.09
C ARG A 54 -4.89 20.65 19.36
N LEU A 55 -4.58 19.79 18.40
CA LEU A 55 -3.47 18.84 18.45
C LEU A 55 -2.12 19.50 18.11
N GLY A 56 -2.10 20.78 17.72
CA GLY A 56 -0.88 21.48 17.32
C GLY A 56 -0.30 21.02 15.98
N ILE A 57 -1.09 20.30 15.17
CA ILE A 57 -0.73 19.87 13.82
C ILE A 57 -0.66 21.08 12.87
N ILE A 58 -1.54 22.06 13.08
CA ILE A 58 -1.53 23.35 12.39
C ILE A 58 -1.49 24.49 13.40
N ASP A 59 -0.78 25.57 13.05
CA ASP A 59 -0.71 26.78 13.86
C ASP A 59 -1.99 27.64 13.73
N ASP A 60 -2.17 28.62 14.63
CA ASP A 60 -3.36 29.48 14.67
C ASP A 60 -3.57 30.28 13.36
N HIS A 61 -2.49 30.67 12.67
CA HIS A 61 -2.60 31.39 11.41
C HIS A 61 -3.11 30.45 10.30
N SER A 62 -2.54 29.26 10.19
CA SER A 62 -2.99 28.21 9.25
C SER A 62 -4.44 27.79 9.49
N ALA A 63 -4.84 27.62 10.75
CA ALA A 63 -6.22 27.31 11.12
C ALA A 63 -7.19 28.42 10.71
N ARG A 64 -6.83 29.69 10.91
CA ARG A 64 -7.65 30.84 10.47
C ARG A 64 -7.82 30.90 8.95
N LEU A 65 -6.78 30.59 8.18
CA LEU A 65 -6.87 30.55 6.72
C LEU A 65 -7.85 29.47 6.25
N GLU A 66 -7.79 28.27 6.82
CA GLU A 66 -8.72 27.19 6.49
C GLU A 66 -10.16 27.50 6.93
N LEU A 67 -10.35 28.11 8.09
CA LEU A 67 -11.67 28.58 8.54
C LEU A 67 -12.24 29.65 7.60
N ASN A 68 -11.42 30.56 7.07
CA ASN A 68 -11.86 31.53 6.07
C ASN A 68 -12.31 30.86 4.76
N LYS A 69 -11.61 29.81 4.30
CA LYS A 69 -12.03 29.03 3.13
C LYS A 69 -13.38 28.32 3.36
N ILE A 70 -13.58 27.77 4.56
CA ILE A 70 -14.86 27.17 4.96
C ILE A 70 -15.97 28.23 4.99
N ASN A 71 -15.70 29.42 5.52
CA ASN A 71 -16.64 30.54 5.57
C ASN A 71 -17.05 31.01 4.16
N LEU A 72 -16.10 31.14 3.23
CA LEU A 72 -16.41 31.47 1.83
C LEU A 72 -17.32 30.41 1.20
N SER A 73 -17.01 29.13 1.40
CA SER A 73 -17.82 28.02 0.89
C SER A 73 -19.24 28.00 1.48
N LEU A 74 -19.39 28.38 2.77
CA LEU A 74 -20.69 28.51 3.41
C LEU A 74 -21.49 29.69 2.87
N LEU A 75 -20.84 30.80 2.52
CA LEU A 75 -21.48 31.94 1.88
C LEU A 75 -21.99 31.57 0.49
N ASP A 76 -21.15 30.92 -0.32
CA ASP A 76 -21.54 30.44 -1.65
C ASP A 76 -22.73 29.46 -1.57
N LEU A 77 -22.68 28.55 -0.61
CA LEU A 77 -23.77 27.61 -0.35
C LEU A 77 -25.05 28.33 0.05
N ALA A 78 -24.96 29.30 0.96
CA ALA A 78 -26.11 30.09 1.41
C ALA A 78 -26.72 30.93 0.27
N GLU A 79 -25.92 31.42 -0.67
CA GLU A 79 -26.40 32.12 -1.86
C GLU A 79 -27.03 31.19 -2.90
N SER A 80 -26.60 29.92 -2.95
CA SER A 80 -27.21 28.93 -3.83
C SER A 80 -28.63 28.54 -3.39
N ILE A 81 -28.95 28.64 -2.09
CA ILE A 81 -30.28 28.34 -1.54
C ILE A 81 -31.35 29.30 -2.10
N ASP A 82 -30.98 30.56 -2.36
CA ASP A 82 -31.87 31.62 -2.86
C ASP A 82 -32.08 31.53 -4.38
N LYS A 83 -31.16 30.89 -5.10
CA LYS A 83 -31.25 30.71 -6.56
C LYS A 83 -32.17 29.52 -6.88
N LYS A 84 -33.43 29.80 -7.24
CA LYS A 84 -34.34 28.80 -7.83
C LYS A 84 -33.60 28.01 -8.93
N PRO A 85 -33.64 26.67 -8.94
CA PRO A 85 -33.11 25.90 -10.06
C PRO A 85 -33.88 26.31 -11.33
N LYS A 86 -33.17 26.84 -12.33
CA LYS A 86 -33.74 27.03 -13.68
C LYS A 86 -34.02 25.63 -14.23
N GLY A 87 -35.30 25.34 -14.44
CA GLY A 87 -35.80 23.99 -14.70
C GLY A 87 -35.12 23.27 -15.87
N VAL A 88 -34.71 22.03 -15.61
CA VAL A 88 -34.80 20.95 -16.59
C VAL A 88 -36.14 20.27 -16.29
N SER A 89 -37.07 20.32 -17.25
CA SER A 89 -38.39 19.72 -17.12
C SER A 89 -38.26 18.19 -17.07
N SER A 90 -38.82 17.58 -16.05
CA SER A 90 -39.37 16.23 -16.16
C SER A 90 -40.77 16.28 -15.59
N ASP A 91 -41.75 16.16 -16.48
CA ASP A 91 -43.15 16.03 -16.16
C ASP A 91 -43.37 14.68 -15.46
N VAL A 92 -43.73 14.72 -14.18
CA VAL A 92 -44.60 13.69 -13.57
C VAL A 92 -45.53 14.40 -12.60
N ALA A 93 -46.79 14.51 -13.02
CA ALA A 93 -47.89 14.95 -12.18
C ALA A 93 -48.25 13.87 -11.16
N VAL A 94 -48.44 14.27 -9.89
CA VAL A 94 -49.32 13.57 -8.95
C VAL A 94 -50.05 14.63 -8.11
N ASP A 95 -51.37 14.69 -8.29
CA ASP A 95 -52.33 15.34 -7.42
C ASP A 95 -52.33 14.69 -6.02
N GLN A 96 -52.41 15.48 -4.95
CA GLN A 96 -53.64 15.58 -4.14
C GLN A 96 -53.53 16.57 -2.97
N ALA A 97 -54.70 17.06 -2.58
CA ALA A 97 -55.01 18.20 -1.74
C ALA A 97 -55.03 17.93 -0.22
N ALA A 98 -54.81 19.00 0.55
CA ALA A 98 -55.55 19.45 1.76
C ALA A 98 -54.65 20.47 2.48
N GLY A 99 -55.03 21.70 2.85
CA GLY A 99 -56.30 22.16 3.38
C GLY A 99 -56.16 22.44 4.89
N ARG A 100 -55.64 23.62 5.30
CA ARG A 100 -56.03 24.28 6.56
C ARG A 100 -55.46 25.71 6.69
N LYS A 101 -56.39 26.66 6.89
CA LYS A 101 -56.17 28.05 7.33
C LYS A 101 -55.92 28.08 8.84
N SER A 102 -55.02 28.94 9.31
CA SER A 102 -55.21 29.64 10.60
C SER A 102 -54.38 30.93 10.66
N SER A 103 -55.11 32.03 10.80
CA SER A 103 -54.68 33.37 11.16
C SER A 103 -54.07 33.42 12.57
N GLY A 104 -53.05 34.26 12.77
CA GLY A 104 -52.49 34.55 14.10
C GLY A 104 -51.61 35.79 14.09
N LEU A 105 -52.25 36.95 14.20
CA LEU A 105 -51.66 38.26 14.49
C LEU A 105 -51.08 38.27 15.92
N ILE A 106 -49.77 38.52 16.08
CA ILE A 106 -49.23 39.09 17.32
C ILE A 106 -48.26 40.21 16.96
N LYS A 107 -48.76 41.45 17.13
CA LYS A 107 -47.95 42.64 17.37
C LYS A 107 -47.51 42.60 18.84
N LEU A 108 -46.22 42.81 19.10
CA LEU A 108 -45.75 43.41 20.35
C LEU A 108 -44.42 44.10 20.05
N GLY A 109 -44.45 45.44 20.17
CA GLY A 109 -43.28 46.29 20.15
C GLY A 109 -42.67 46.47 21.53
N ILE A 110 -41.81 47.49 21.60
CA ILE A 110 -40.94 47.92 22.72
C ILE A 110 -39.62 47.11 22.70
N GLY A 111 -38.46 47.65 22.34
CA GLY A 111 -37.96 49.00 22.49
C GLY A 111 -36.90 49.00 23.60
N PHE A 112 -35.61 48.90 23.25
CA PHE A 112 -34.54 49.32 24.16
C PHE A 112 -33.32 49.77 23.36
N THR A 113 -33.08 51.08 23.44
CA THR A 113 -31.88 51.80 23.06
C THR A 113 -30.69 51.35 23.90
N GLY A 114 -29.53 51.13 23.27
CA GLY A 114 -28.31 50.69 23.95
C GLY A 114 -27.06 50.90 23.09
N LEU A 115 -26.73 52.16 22.91
CA LEU A 115 -25.61 52.74 22.17
C LEU A 115 -24.26 52.28 22.72
N VAL A 116 -23.60 51.28 22.10
CA VAL A 116 -22.14 51.07 22.14
C VAL A 116 -21.73 50.26 20.90
N LEU A 117 -21.21 50.91 19.85
CA LEU A 117 -20.23 50.38 18.88
C LEU A 117 -20.08 51.36 17.71
N MET A 118 -19.59 52.56 18.00
CA MET A 118 -19.07 53.47 16.98
C MET A 118 -17.56 53.65 17.24
N GLY A 119 -16.78 52.61 16.93
CA GLY A 119 -15.36 52.60 17.27
C GLY A 119 -14.54 51.42 16.75
N PHE A 120 -14.96 50.76 15.65
CA PHE A 120 -14.14 49.73 14.99
C PHE A 120 -14.43 49.62 13.48
N LEU A 121 -14.61 50.78 12.82
CA LEU A 121 -14.93 50.88 11.39
C LEU A 121 -13.77 51.41 10.51
N LEU A 122 -12.53 51.40 11.00
CA LEU A 122 -11.36 51.86 10.23
C LEU A 122 -10.09 51.03 10.46
N PHE A 123 -10.19 49.69 10.43
CA PHE A 123 -9.00 48.86 10.16
C PHE A 123 -9.34 47.54 9.46
N ARG A 124 -10.08 47.62 8.35
CA ARG A 124 -9.89 46.65 7.26
C ARG A 124 -9.34 47.45 6.09
N LEU A 125 -8.03 47.44 5.95
CA LEU A 125 -7.42 47.55 4.64
C LEU A 125 -8.15 46.54 3.76
N PHE A 126 -9.00 47.04 2.88
CA PHE A 126 -9.34 46.39 1.64
C PHE A 126 -8.01 46.24 0.90
N VAL A 127 -7.25 45.18 1.19
CA VAL A 127 -6.22 44.71 0.28
C VAL A 127 -7.01 44.21 -0.91
N ILE A 128 -7.21 45.07 -1.90
CA ILE A 128 -7.62 44.63 -3.22
C ILE A 128 -6.54 43.63 -3.62
N PRO A 129 -6.86 42.33 -3.79
CA PRO A 129 -5.85 41.38 -4.21
C PRO A 129 -5.33 41.87 -5.56
N ASN A 130 -4.04 42.23 -5.57
CA ASN A 130 -3.31 42.55 -6.79
C ASN A 130 -3.54 41.41 -7.79
N GLU A 131 -3.57 41.69 -9.10
CA GLU A 131 -3.86 40.71 -10.15
C GLU A 131 -3.00 39.42 -10.01
N LYS A 132 -1.76 39.56 -9.52
CA LYS A 132 -0.87 38.45 -9.18
C LYS A 132 -1.41 37.52 -8.10
N HIS A 133 -2.10 38.05 -7.09
CA HIS A 133 -2.71 37.26 -6.01
C HIS A 133 -3.91 36.45 -6.52
N LYS A 134 -4.74 37.04 -7.40
CA LYS A 134 -5.83 36.30 -8.06
C LYS A 134 -5.29 35.15 -8.92
N GLN A 135 -4.22 35.41 -9.69
CA GLN A 135 -3.57 34.39 -10.51
C GLN A 135 -2.98 33.25 -9.67
N TYR A 136 -2.40 33.57 -8.51
CA TYR A 136 -1.96 32.59 -7.54
C TYR A 136 -3.10 31.71 -7.04
N GLU A 137 -4.20 32.30 -6.55
CA GLU A 137 -5.33 31.54 -6.01
C GLU A 137 -5.95 30.62 -7.07
N VAL A 138 -6.08 31.10 -8.31
CA VAL A 138 -6.58 30.29 -9.43
C VAL A 138 -5.67 29.09 -9.71
N LEU A 139 -4.35 29.28 -9.73
CA LEU A 139 -3.39 28.19 -9.94
C LEU A 139 -3.38 27.19 -8.79
N LEU A 140 -3.45 27.69 -7.55
CA LEU A 140 -3.49 26.85 -6.35
C LEU A 140 -4.75 25.99 -6.32
N ASN A 141 -5.93 26.59 -6.54
CA ASN A 141 -7.19 25.86 -6.60
C ASN A 141 -7.20 24.81 -7.72
N LYS A 142 -6.55 25.12 -8.86
CA LYS A 142 -6.38 24.14 -9.94
C LYS A 142 -5.46 22.99 -9.52
N ALA A 143 -4.36 23.27 -8.82
CA ALA A 143 -3.45 22.24 -8.30
C ALA A 143 -4.15 21.33 -7.29
N ASP A 144 -4.89 21.91 -6.33
CA ASP A 144 -5.69 21.18 -5.35
C ASP A 144 -6.77 20.31 -6.02
N SER A 145 -7.43 20.85 -7.05
CA SER A 145 -8.41 20.10 -7.84
C SER A 145 -7.76 18.90 -8.53
N LEU A 146 -6.65 19.08 -9.24
CA LEU A 146 -5.92 17.97 -9.88
C LEU A 146 -5.47 16.92 -8.85
N TYR A 147 -4.99 17.37 -7.68
CA TYR A 147 -4.59 16.47 -6.60
C TYR A 147 -5.76 15.63 -6.09
N SER A 148 -6.93 16.23 -5.87
CA SER A 148 -8.13 15.51 -5.42
C SER A 148 -8.68 14.53 -6.46
N HIS A 149 -8.39 14.74 -7.74
CA HIS A 149 -8.69 13.81 -8.83
C HIS A 149 -7.56 12.80 -9.10
N LEU A 150 -6.59 12.66 -8.17
CA LEU A 150 -5.46 11.73 -8.26
C LEU A 150 -4.53 11.98 -9.45
N GLN A 151 -4.58 13.18 -10.06
CA GLN A 151 -3.74 13.57 -11.18
C GLN A 151 -2.42 14.18 -10.69
N TYR A 152 -1.64 13.40 -9.94
CA TYR A 152 -0.51 13.88 -9.15
C TYR A 152 0.60 14.55 -9.98
N GLU A 153 0.92 14.04 -11.16
CA GLU A 153 1.90 14.68 -12.08
C GLU A 153 1.45 16.08 -12.51
N GLN A 154 0.18 16.20 -12.89
CA GLN A 154 -0.38 17.48 -13.32
C GLN A 154 -0.52 18.44 -12.14
N ALA A 155 -0.91 17.92 -10.97
CA ALA A 155 -1.00 18.68 -9.73
C ALA A 155 0.37 19.23 -9.32
N LYS A 156 1.41 18.39 -9.32
CA LYS A 156 2.80 18.78 -9.06
C LYS A 156 3.24 19.93 -9.96
N ALA A 157 3.08 19.79 -11.27
CA ALA A 157 3.43 20.86 -12.22
C ALA A 157 2.68 22.19 -11.95
N LYS A 158 1.45 22.13 -11.42
CA LYS A 158 0.71 23.33 -11.00
C LYS A 158 1.21 23.90 -9.68
N TYR A 159 1.56 23.09 -8.69
CA TYR A 159 2.19 23.58 -7.46
C TYR A 159 3.58 24.20 -7.74
N GLU A 160 4.37 23.63 -8.64
CA GLU A 160 5.65 24.23 -9.07
C GLU A 160 5.44 25.57 -9.77
N ALA A 161 4.36 25.72 -10.54
CA ALA A 161 3.99 27.00 -11.13
C ALA A 161 3.55 28.02 -10.07
N VAL A 162 2.90 27.58 -8.99
CA VAL A 162 2.55 28.41 -7.83
C VAL A 162 3.79 28.97 -7.15
N LEU A 163 4.87 28.20 -7.02
CA LEU A 163 6.12 28.65 -6.38
C LEU A 163 6.84 29.80 -7.11
N LYS A 164 6.50 30.05 -8.38
CA LYS A 164 7.06 31.16 -9.16
C LYS A 164 6.49 32.52 -8.75
N PHE A 165 5.40 32.55 -7.99
CA PHE A 165 4.85 33.79 -7.45
C PHE A 165 5.57 34.17 -6.15
N ASP A 166 5.90 35.46 -6.02
CA ASP A 166 6.57 35.98 -4.84
C ASP A 166 5.55 36.31 -3.75
N ILE A 167 5.15 35.29 -3.01
CA ILE A 167 4.13 35.35 -1.95
C ILE A 167 4.58 34.50 -0.76
N SER A 168 4.07 34.82 0.42
CA SER A 168 4.60 34.34 1.71
C SER A 168 4.33 32.86 2.01
N ASP A 169 3.35 32.22 1.37
CA ASP A 169 2.98 30.81 1.64
C ASP A 169 3.50 29.85 0.55
N LYS A 170 4.83 29.77 0.42
CA LYS A 170 5.52 28.78 -0.44
C LYS A 170 5.54 27.39 0.20
N ALA A 171 5.56 27.33 1.53
CA ALA A 171 5.65 26.10 2.29
C ALA A 171 4.47 25.15 2.04
N TYR A 172 3.25 25.65 1.81
CA TYR A 172 2.12 24.80 1.42
C TYR A 172 2.38 24.09 0.08
N ALA A 173 2.75 24.85 -0.95
CA ALA A 173 2.97 24.30 -2.29
C ALA A 173 4.18 23.35 -2.32
N GLU A 174 5.26 23.65 -1.60
CA GLU A 174 6.42 22.76 -1.41
C GLU A 174 6.00 21.42 -0.79
N ARG A 175 5.31 21.43 0.37
CA ARG A 175 4.80 20.18 1.00
C ARG A 175 3.89 19.39 0.06
N LYS A 176 3.08 20.08 -0.75
CA LYS A 176 2.19 19.43 -1.71
C LYS A 176 2.94 18.81 -2.88
N ILE A 177 4.03 19.42 -3.35
CA ILE A 177 4.94 18.82 -4.34
C ILE A 177 5.52 17.52 -3.79
N ASP A 178 6.10 17.56 -2.59
CA ASP A 178 6.65 16.37 -1.94
C ASP A 178 5.61 15.25 -1.80
N THR A 179 4.39 15.62 -1.41
CA THR A 179 3.27 14.68 -1.32
C THR A 179 2.91 14.09 -2.69
N CYS A 180 2.89 14.90 -3.75
CA CYS A 180 2.65 14.40 -5.12
C CYS A 180 3.76 13.44 -5.56
N GLU A 181 5.02 13.77 -5.31
CA GLU A 181 6.15 12.91 -5.68
C GLU A 181 6.10 11.55 -4.99
N ASN A 182 5.80 11.53 -3.69
CA ASN A 182 5.63 10.27 -2.97
C ASN A 182 4.44 9.47 -3.51
N ARG A 183 3.33 10.14 -3.88
CA ARG A 183 2.18 9.47 -4.49
C ARG A 183 2.47 8.91 -5.88
N ILE A 184 3.24 9.60 -6.70
CA ILE A 184 3.69 9.13 -8.01
C ILE A 184 4.54 7.86 -7.84
N LYS A 185 5.61 7.93 -7.04
CA LYS A 185 6.50 6.79 -6.79
C LYS A 185 5.77 5.60 -6.15
N TYR A 186 4.81 5.87 -5.27
CA TYR A 186 3.94 4.84 -4.70
C TYR A 186 3.17 4.10 -5.80
N LEU A 187 2.53 4.84 -6.71
CA LEU A 187 1.74 4.25 -7.81
C LEU A 187 2.62 3.45 -8.77
N GLU A 188 3.81 3.95 -9.11
CA GLU A 188 4.78 3.20 -9.94
C GLU A 188 5.11 1.84 -9.33
N MET A 189 5.50 1.81 -8.05
CA MET A 189 5.84 0.56 -7.37
C MET A 189 4.63 -0.36 -7.21
N TYR A 190 3.45 0.20 -6.97
CA TYR A 190 2.20 -0.56 -6.88
C TYR A 190 1.83 -1.21 -8.22
N ASP A 191 1.90 -0.47 -9.33
CA ASP A 191 1.56 -0.97 -10.67
C ASP A 191 2.57 -2.02 -11.14
N GLU A 192 3.86 -1.84 -10.86
CA GLU A 192 4.88 -2.88 -11.07
C GLU A 192 4.58 -4.16 -10.26
N GLY A 193 4.21 -4.00 -8.99
CA GLY A 193 3.81 -5.12 -8.13
C GLY A 193 2.61 -5.88 -8.69
N LYS A 194 1.61 -5.16 -9.20
CA LYS A 194 0.41 -5.73 -9.83
C LYS A 194 0.74 -6.48 -11.14
N ALA A 195 1.63 -5.94 -11.96
CA ALA A 195 2.09 -6.62 -13.17
C ALA A 195 2.81 -7.93 -12.83
N MET A 196 3.72 -7.90 -11.84
CA MET A 196 4.42 -9.10 -11.37
C MET A 196 3.47 -10.12 -10.72
N GLU A 197 2.44 -9.67 -10.00
CA GLU A 197 1.37 -10.52 -9.45
C GLU A 197 0.63 -11.24 -10.59
N ALA A 198 0.26 -10.54 -11.65
CA ALA A 198 -0.40 -11.14 -12.82
C ALA A 198 0.47 -12.19 -13.53
N GLU A 199 1.78 -11.98 -13.56
CA GLU A 199 2.77 -12.93 -14.09
C GLU A 199 3.13 -14.06 -13.12
N LYS A 200 2.49 -14.13 -11.94
CA LYS A 200 2.78 -15.09 -10.85
C LYS A 200 4.23 -15.02 -10.33
N LYS A 201 4.91 -13.89 -10.53
CA LYS A 201 6.23 -13.60 -9.96
C LYS A 201 6.07 -13.13 -8.51
N TRP A 202 5.52 -14.00 -7.67
CA TRP A 202 5.01 -13.64 -6.34
C TRP A 202 6.05 -12.97 -5.43
N GLN A 203 7.30 -13.43 -5.44
CA GLN A 203 8.36 -12.84 -4.60
C GLN A 203 8.72 -11.41 -5.04
N ASP A 204 8.80 -11.18 -6.35
CA ASP A 204 9.11 -9.86 -6.88
C ASP A 204 7.92 -8.90 -6.67
N ALA A 205 6.70 -9.37 -6.87
CA ALA A 205 5.47 -8.63 -6.57
C ALA A 205 5.40 -8.21 -5.09
N LEU A 206 5.73 -9.13 -4.17
CA LEU A 206 5.76 -8.86 -2.74
C LEU A 206 6.78 -7.75 -2.39
N ALA A 207 7.97 -7.82 -2.99
CA ALA A 207 9.01 -6.81 -2.79
C ALA A 207 8.55 -5.42 -3.26
N LYS A 208 7.86 -5.35 -4.40
CA LYS A 208 7.32 -4.10 -4.95
C LYS A 208 6.21 -3.50 -4.09
N TYR A 209 5.26 -4.30 -3.62
CA TYR A 209 4.23 -3.81 -2.71
C TYR A 209 4.80 -3.33 -1.36
N LYS A 210 5.80 -4.03 -0.81
CA LYS A 210 6.48 -3.59 0.41
C LYS A 210 7.25 -2.28 0.19
N LEU A 211 7.90 -2.11 -0.96
CA LEU A 211 8.56 -0.85 -1.30
C LEU A 211 7.56 0.30 -1.46
N ALA A 212 6.40 0.06 -2.07
CA ALA A 212 5.31 1.03 -2.15
C ALA A 212 4.87 1.48 -0.74
N LEU A 213 4.67 0.56 0.19
CA LEU A 213 4.31 0.88 1.58
C LEU A 213 5.41 1.67 2.32
N THR A 214 6.69 1.43 2.03
CA THR A 214 7.78 2.24 2.58
C THR A 214 7.73 3.69 2.08
N ILE A 215 7.31 3.92 0.84
CA ILE A 215 7.16 5.25 0.25
C ILE A 215 5.90 5.94 0.81
N TYR A 216 4.80 5.21 0.92
CA TYR A 216 3.52 5.72 1.41
C TYR A 216 2.80 4.67 2.27
N GLY A 217 2.99 4.76 3.59
CA GLY A 217 2.55 3.76 4.56
C GLY A 217 1.05 3.58 4.71
N GLU A 218 0.23 4.52 4.21
CA GLU A 218 -1.23 4.44 4.26
C GLU A 218 -1.85 3.85 2.98
N GLY A 219 -1.02 3.30 2.08
CA GLY A 219 -1.46 2.74 0.81
C GLY A 219 -2.25 1.45 0.97
N LYS A 220 -3.56 1.54 1.23
CA LYS A 220 -4.47 0.40 1.46
C LYS A 220 -4.36 -0.66 0.37
N GLU A 221 -4.28 -0.24 -0.89
CA GLU A 221 -4.21 -1.12 -2.05
C GLU A 221 -2.93 -1.97 -2.05
N ALA A 222 -1.78 -1.36 -1.74
CA ALA A 222 -0.51 -2.07 -1.61
C ALA A 222 -0.50 -3.05 -0.42
N SER A 223 -1.10 -2.68 0.72
CA SER A 223 -1.27 -3.59 1.87
C SER A 223 -2.09 -4.81 1.51
N GLN A 224 -3.22 -4.62 0.81
CA GLN A 224 -4.01 -5.72 0.29
C GLN A 224 -3.25 -6.56 -0.73
N GLY A 225 -2.39 -5.93 -1.54
CA GLY A 225 -1.45 -6.62 -2.44
C GLY A 225 -0.50 -7.55 -1.70
N VAL A 226 0.11 -7.07 -0.61
CA VAL A 226 0.97 -7.89 0.27
C VAL A 226 0.21 -9.12 0.78
N GLU A 227 -0.97 -8.92 1.37
CA GLU A 227 -1.79 -10.01 1.92
C GLU A 227 -2.14 -11.06 0.86
N ARG A 228 -2.61 -10.63 -0.33
CA ARG A 228 -2.94 -11.54 -1.43
C ARG A 228 -1.73 -12.35 -1.90
N VAL A 229 -0.59 -11.68 -2.08
CA VAL A 229 0.63 -12.33 -2.56
C VAL A 229 1.21 -13.29 -1.52
N GLU A 230 1.20 -12.94 -0.23
CA GLU A 230 1.63 -13.82 0.86
C GLU A 230 0.72 -15.05 0.99
N ALA A 231 -0.60 -14.87 0.82
CA ALA A 231 -1.54 -15.98 0.76
C ALA A 231 -1.27 -16.89 -0.45
N ALA A 232 -1.00 -16.32 -1.63
CA ALA A 232 -0.67 -17.09 -2.83
C ALA A 232 0.64 -17.88 -2.66
N ILE A 233 1.69 -17.27 -2.10
CA ILE A 233 2.95 -17.95 -1.77
C ILE A 233 2.70 -19.12 -0.82
N THR A 234 1.88 -18.90 0.21
CA THR A 234 1.54 -19.93 1.21
C THR A 234 0.74 -21.07 0.58
N ALA A 235 -0.23 -20.77 -0.28
CA ALA A 235 -1.02 -21.78 -0.97
C ALA A 235 -0.15 -22.63 -1.91
N VAL A 236 0.73 -22.00 -2.69
CA VAL A 236 1.71 -22.69 -3.53
C VAL A 236 2.62 -23.55 -2.64
N LYS A 237 3.08 -23.01 -1.50
CA LYS A 237 3.92 -23.73 -0.54
C LYS A 237 3.27 -25.01 -0.08
N ASN A 238 2.06 -24.91 0.48
CA ASN A 238 1.33 -26.06 0.99
C ASN A 238 1.07 -27.11 -0.10
N SER A 239 0.72 -26.66 -1.32
CA SER A 239 0.43 -27.57 -2.43
C SER A 239 1.64 -28.42 -2.83
N TRP A 240 2.84 -27.84 -2.95
CA TRP A 240 4.02 -28.64 -3.30
C TRP A 240 4.52 -29.45 -2.11
N GLU A 241 4.40 -28.93 -0.89
CA GLU A 241 4.77 -29.64 0.33
C GLU A 241 3.98 -30.96 0.45
N GLU A 242 2.66 -30.93 0.29
CA GLU A 242 1.82 -32.13 0.25
C GLU A 242 2.20 -33.08 -0.90
N LYS A 243 2.62 -32.50 -2.04
CA LYS A 243 3.00 -33.30 -3.20
C LYS A 243 4.31 -34.06 -2.95
N PHE A 244 5.36 -33.43 -2.42
CA PHE A 244 6.73 -33.95 -2.46
C PHE A 244 7.33 -34.35 -1.10
N ILE A 245 6.83 -33.84 0.01
CA ILE A 245 7.40 -34.16 1.32
C ILE A 245 7.24 -35.64 1.62
N ASP A 246 8.29 -36.20 2.20
CA ASP A 246 8.43 -37.60 2.57
C ASP A 246 8.30 -38.59 1.40
N LYS A 247 8.38 -38.10 0.17
CA LYS A 247 8.40 -38.91 -1.06
C LYS A 247 9.74 -38.79 -1.78
N TYR A 248 10.15 -39.88 -2.40
CA TYR A 248 11.34 -39.86 -3.26
C TYR A 248 11.06 -39.07 -4.52
N THR A 249 11.92 -38.09 -4.76
CA THR A 249 11.78 -37.06 -5.77
C THR A 249 13.09 -36.93 -6.55
N VAL A 250 12.98 -36.70 -7.85
CA VAL A 250 14.10 -36.38 -8.73
C VAL A 250 14.19 -34.87 -8.87
N PHE A 251 15.41 -34.34 -8.71
CA PHE A 251 15.73 -32.93 -8.90
C PHE A 251 16.34 -32.74 -10.28
N LYS A 252 15.58 -32.22 -11.23
CA LYS A 252 15.99 -31.98 -12.62
C LYS A 252 16.31 -30.50 -12.80
N ASP A 253 17.48 -30.17 -13.31
CA ASP A 253 17.83 -28.80 -13.69
C ASP A 253 16.90 -28.33 -14.83
N ALA A 254 16.22 -27.20 -14.62
CA ALA A 254 15.25 -26.66 -15.56
C ALA A 254 15.90 -26.18 -16.87
N GLU A 255 17.19 -25.85 -16.85
CA GLU A 255 17.94 -25.38 -18.02
C GLU A 255 18.50 -26.54 -18.84
N THR A 256 19.22 -27.45 -18.18
CA THR A 256 19.95 -28.53 -18.89
C THR A 256 19.15 -29.83 -19.00
N GLY A 257 18.10 -30.00 -18.21
CA GLY A 257 17.34 -31.24 -18.11
C GLY A 257 18.07 -32.38 -17.40
N LYS A 258 19.31 -32.15 -16.92
CA LYS A 258 20.08 -33.13 -16.16
C LYS A 258 19.55 -33.25 -14.73
N VAL A 259 19.79 -34.38 -14.09
CA VAL A 259 19.32 -34.67 -12.74
C VAL A 259 20.45 -34.70 -11.73
N LEU A 260 20.15 -34.22 -10.52
CA LEU A 260 21.02 -34.36 -9.37
C LEU A 260 21.28 -35.84 -9.11
N THR A 261 22.55 -36.22 -9.05
CA THR A 261 22.99 -37.61 -8.87
C THR A 261 24.04 -37.68 -7.78
N ALA A 262 23.84 -38.57 -6.81
CA ALA A 262 24.84 -38.92 -5.81
C ALA A 262 25.81 -39.98 -6.33
N LEU A 263 27.09 -39.63 -6.40
CA LEU A 263 28.18 -40.50 -6.81
C LEU A 263 28.90 -41.09 -5.59
N GLY A 264 29.27 -42.36 -5.63
CA GLY A 264 30.35 -42.89 -4.79
C GLY A 264 29.99 -43.96 -3.75
N SER A 265 31.07 -44.51 -3.17
CA SER A 265 31.09 -45.64 -2.24
C SER A 265 30.77 -45.22 -0.79
N GLN A 266 30.83 -46.15 0.15
CA GLN A 266 30.04 -46.19 1.40
C GLN A 266 30.10 -44.94 2.33
N ASN A 267 31.09 -44.05 2.26
CA ASN A 267 31.36 -43.08 3.33
C ASN A 267 31.20 -41.59 2.98
N ALA A 268 31.22 -41.20 1.71
CA ALA A 268 30.92 -39.83 1.28
C ALA A 268 30.56 -39.85 -0.20
N SER A 269 29.47 -39.17 -0.56
CA SER A 269 29.06 -39.06 -1.96
C SER A 269 29.19 -37.64 -2.45
N GLU A 270 29.95 -37.48 -3.54
CA GLU A 270 29.99 -36.24 -4.32
C GLU A 270 28.70 -36.13 -5.13
N LEU A 271 28.25 -34.90 -5.37
CA LEU A 271 27.04 -34.63 -6.15
C LEU A 271 27.42 -34.05 -7.51
N GLN A 272 26.76 -34.55 -8.55
CA GLN A 272 26.91 -34.05 -9.91
C GLN A 272 25.55 -33.96 -10.61
N LEU A 273 25.55 -33.29 -11.77
CA LEU A 273 24.47 -33.39 -12.74
C LEU A 273 24.76 -34.51 -13.74
N GLY A 274 23.80 -35.41 -13.94
CA GLY A 274 23.88 -36.50 -14.92
C GLY A 274 22.57 -36.72 -15.66
N ASP A 275 22.57 -37.59 -16.66
CA ASP A 275 21.34 -37.98 -17.34
C ASP A 275 20.44 -38.81 -16.42
N TYR A 276 19.12 -38.65 -16.53
CA TYR A 276 18.19 -39.47 -15.76
C TYR A 276 18.22 -40.92 -16.22
N ARG A 277 18.45 -41.83 -15.27
CA ARG A 277 18.51 -43.29 -15.48
C ARG A 277 17.53 -44.07 -14.61
N GLY A 278 16.73 -43.37 -13.79
CA GLY A 278 15.83 -44.02 -12.82
C GLY A 278 16.56 -44.74 -11.69
N GLU A 279 17.83 -44.40 -11.47
CA GLU A 279 18.66 -45.02 -10.45
C GLU A 279 18.33 -44.45 -9.06
N ALA A 280 18.46 -45.27 -8.03
CA ALA A 280 18.23 -44.83 -6.65
C ALA A 280 19.25 -43.75 -6.19
N SER A 281 20.38 -43.59 -6.88
CA SER A 281 21.35 -42.48 -6.74
C SER A 281 20.78 -41.11 -7.13
N GLN A 282 19.65 -41.09 -7.83
CA GLN A 282 18.99 -39.88 -8.35
C GLN A 282 17.69 -39.55 -7.60
N LEU A 283 17.38 -40.34 -6.57
CA LEU A 283 16.16 -40.22 -5.78
C LEU A 283 16.49 -39.62 -4.41
N PHE A 284 15.86 -38.49 -4.12
CA PHE A 284 16.04 -37.74 -2.89
C PHE A 284 14.69 -37.56 -2.18
N LYS A 285 14.64 -37.81 -0.89
CA LYS A 285 13.49 -37.57 -0.03
C LYS A 285 13.64 -36.21 0.64
N LEU A 286 12.59 -35.40 0.58
CA LEU A 286 12.47 -34.17 1.35
C LEU A 286 11.93 -34.50 2.74
N VAL A 287 12.79 -34.49 3.74
CA VAL A 287 12.41 -34.74 5.14
C VAL A 287 12.01 -33.42 5.78
N ARG A 288 10.74 -33.31 6.18
CA ARG A 288 10.21 -32.10 6.83
C ARG A 288 10.87 -31.90 8.20
N LEU A 289 11.36 -30.69 8.43
CA LEU A 289 11.83 -30.21 9.72
C LEU A 289 10.86 -29.14 10.25
N GLN A 290 11.18 -28.56 11.41
CA GLN A 290 10.42 -27.43 11.96
C GLN A 290 10.60 -26.17 11.09
N ASP A 291 9.66 -25.23 11.20
CA ASP A 291 9.73 -23.89 10.60
C ASP A 291 9.84 -23.84 9.07
N GLY A 292 9.36 -24.89 8.39
CA GLY A 292 9.39 -24.96 6.92
C GLY A 292 10.80 -25.17 6.36
N LEU A 293 11.70 -25.73 7.16
CA LEU A 293 12.99 -26.24 6.73
C LEU A 293 12.88 -27.71 6.33
N PHE A 294 13.83 -28.16 5.51
CA PHE A 294 13.90 -29.54 5.04
C PHE A 294 15.32 -30.06 5.09
N ALA A 295 15.46 -31.36 5.27
CA ALA A 295 16.68 -32.08 4.94
C ALA A 295 16.48 -32.86 3.63
N LEU A 296 17.56 -33.05 2.88
CA LEU A 296 17.57 -33.81 1.62
C LEU A 296 18.30 -35.13 1.87
N GLU A 297 17.57 -36.24 1.86
CA GLU A 297 18.09 -37.60 2.08
C GLU A 297 18.14 -38.37 0.76
N CYS A 298 19.27 -39.02 0.44
CA CYS A 298 19.39 -39.81 -0.78
C CYS A 298 18.99 -41.28 -0.56
N LYS A 299 18.20 -41.87 -1.48
CA LYS A 299 17.64 -43.23 -1.35
C LYS A 299 18.69 -44.34 -1.18
N ILE A 300 19.82 -44.25 -1.88
CA ILE A 300 20.90 -45.27 -1.79
C ILE A 300 21.76 -45.14 -0.53
N LYS A 301 21.62 -44.05 0.22
CA LYS A 301 22.44 -43.73 1.39
C LYS A 301 21.54 -43.39 2.57
N TYR A 302 20.76 -44.36 3.03
CA TYR A 302 19.86 -44.21 4.16
C TYR A 302 20.56 -43.52 5.35
N GLY A 303 19.94 -42.44 5.83
CA GLY A 303 20.49 -41.63 6.93
C GLY A 303 21.65 -40.70 6.54
N GLN A 304 22.01 -40.55 5.27
CA GLN A 304 22.92 -39.50 4.81
C GLN A 304 22.14 -38.30 4.28
N LEU A 305 22.48 -37.12 4.79
CA LEU A 305 21.84 -35.86 4.43
C LEU A 305 22.78 -35.01 3.57
N LEU A 306 22.19 -34.22 2.67
CA LEU A 306 22.88 -33.17 1.93
C LEU A 306 23.45 -32.14 2.90
N THR A 307 24.77 -31.92 2.84
CA THR A 307 25.51 -30.98 3.68
C THR A 307 26.45 -30.10 2.86
N THR A 308 26.72 -28.91 3.38
CA THR A 308 27.65 -27.92 2.82
C THR A 308 29.07 -28.07 3.33
N SER A 309 29.26 -28.81 4.42
CA SER A 309 30.58 -29.01 5.03
C SER A 309 30.91 -30.48 5.13
N ARG A 310 32.10 -30.84 4.63
CA ARG A 310 32.81 -32.03 5.08
C ARG A 310 33.48 -31.69 6.41
N THR A 311 32.70 -31.64 7.48
CA THR A 311 33.27 -31.47 8.82
C THR A 311 33.93 -32.78 9.21
N ASP A 312 35.19 -32.93 8.84
CA ASP A 312 36.13 -33.60 9.73
C ASP A 312 36.17 -32.67 10.95
N TYR A 313 35.69 -33.13 12.10
CA TYR A 313 35.36 -32.33 13.32
C TYR A 313 36.48 -31.42 13.88
N ASN A 314 37.64 -31.32 13.24
CA ASN A 314 38.85 -30.66 13.73
C ASN A 314 39.41 -29.52 12.87
N SER A 315 38.78 -29.12 11.77
CA SER A 315 39.34 -28.05 10.92
C SER A 315 38.54 -26.76 11.00
N THR A 316 39.12 -25.73 11.63
CA THR A 316 38.75 -24.31 11.50
C THR A 316 39.02 -23.81 10.08
N ILE A 317 38.29 -24.33 9.09
CA ILE A 317 38.37 -23.87 7.71
C ILE A 317 37.42 -22.69 7.56
N GLU A 318 37.95 -21.58 7.08
CA GLU A 318 37.21 -20.37 6.72
C GLU A 318 36.06 -20.71 5.76
N TYR A 319 34.83 -20.41 6.18
CA TYR A 319 33.59 -20.52 5.38
C TYR A 319 33.52 -19.54 4.19
N SER A 320 34.64 -18.91 3.80
CA SER A 320 34.66 -17.80 2.85
C SER A 320 34.64 -18.22 1.38
N LYS A 321 34.83 -19.51 1.07
CA LYS A 321 34.78 -20.01 -0.32
C LYS A 321 33.67 -21.06 -0.50
N PRO A 322 32.89 -20.96 -1.60
CA PRO A 322 31.86 -21.95 -1.91
C PRO A 322 32.50 -23.32 -2.17
N GLY A 323 32.27 -24.25 -1.26
CA GLY A 323 32.72 -25.64 -1.36
C GLY A 323 31.71 -26.53 -2.11
N PRO A 324 32.16 -27.69 -2.63
CA PRO A 324 31.25 -28.68 -3.22
C PRO A 324 30.29 -29.22 -2.15
N LEU A 325 29.10 -29.61 -2.56
CA LEU A 325 28.11 -30.26 -1.70
C LEU A 325 28.38 -31.76 -1.59
N TRP A 326 28.08 -32.31 -0.40
CA TRP A 326 28.31 -33.72 -0.08
C TRP A 326 27.06 -34.34 0.53
N LEU A 327 26.94 -35.66 0.42
CA LEU A 327 26.12 -36.44 1.35
C LEU A 327 26.99 -36.91 2.52
N TYR A 328 26.53 -36.65 3.73
CA TYR A 328 27.23 -37.05 4.94
C TYR A 328 26.29 -37.77 5.90
N GLN A 329 26.82 -38.79 6.57
CA GLN A 329 26.06 -39.58 7.54
C GLN A 329 25.60 -38.68 8.68
N TRP A 330 24.28 -38.58 8.84
CA TRP A 330 23.70 -38.02 10.04
C TRP A 330 23.96 -39.02 11.17
N ALA A 331 24.62 -38.57 12.23
CA ALA A 331 24.84 -39.41 13.40
C ALA A 331 23.46 -39.77 13.97
N ALA A 332 23.08 -41.04 13.84
CA ALA A 332 21.81 -41.55 14.33
C ALA A 332 21.70 -41.28 15.85
N GLY A 333 20.75 -40.42 16.23
CA GLY A 333 20.45 -39.98 17.59
C GLY A 333 19.44 -38.81 17.56
N ASP A 334 18.87 -38.42 18.71
CA ASP A 334 17.85 -37.36 18.85
C ASP A 334 18.32 -35.94 18.45
N GLN A 335 19.50 -35.79 17.83
CA GLN A 335 20.04 -34.49 17.46
C GLN A 335 19.48 -34.02 16.11
N LYS A 336 18.74 -32.91 16.16
CA LYS A 336 18.24 -32.21 14.96
C LYS A 336 19.38 -31.95 13.96
N PRO A 337 19.13 -32.04 12.64
CA PRO A 337 20.14 -31.69 11.63
C PRO A 337 20.74 -30.31 11.88
N GLY A 338 22.05 -30.18 11.72
CA GLY A 338 22.74 -28.90 11.84
C GLY A 338 22.33 -27.95 10.72
N GLY A 339 22.50 -26.64 10.90
CA GLY A 339 22.00 -25.68 9.91
C GLY A 339 22.67 -25.80 8.52
N ASN A 340 23.87 -26.38 8.43
CA ASN A 340 24.55 -26.78 7.19
C ASN A 340 23.87 -27.96 6.45
N GLN A 341 22.95 -28.67 7.10
CA GLN A 341 22.16 -29.79 6.56
C GLN A 341 20.69 -29.43 6.33
N THR A 342 20.30 -28.19 6.66
CA THR A 342 18.93 -27.71 6.52
C THR A 342 18.78 -26.73 5.37
N TRP A 343 17.68 -26.86 4.64
CA TRP A 343 17.43 -26.20 3.38
C TRP A 343 16.05 -25.56 3.35
N LYS A 344 15.93 -24.43 2.66
CA LYS A 344 14.67 -23.75 2.33
C LYS A 344 14.40 -23.95 0.84
N MET A 345 13.19 -24.40 0.52
CA MET A 345 12.72 -24.42 -0.86
C MET A 345 11.94 -23.15 -1.18
N ILE A 346 12.42 -22.41 -2.17
CA ILE A 346 11.78 -21.20 -2.67
C ILE A 346 11.07 -21.57 -3.97
N SER A 347 9.74 -21.61 -3.93
CA SER A 347 8.94 -21.84 -5.14
C SER A 347 9.01 -20.64 -6.07
N LEU A 348 9.20 -20.93 -7.35
CA LEU A 348 9.14 -19.98 -8.46
C LEU A 348 7.85 -20.15 -9.29
N GLY A 349 6.93 -21.01 -8.86
CA GLY A 349 5.76 -21.43 -9.65
C GLY A 349 6.05 -22.60 -10.60
N ASP A 350 5.00 -23.21 -11.17
CA ASP A 350 5.10 -24.28 -12.18
C ASP A 350 6.06 -25.44 -11.84
N ASN A 351 6.07 -25.88 -10.58
CA ASN A 351 6.99 -26.89 -10.04
C ASN A 351 8.49 -26.53 -10.17
N LYS A 352 8.83 -25.25 -10.35
CA LYS A 352 10.20 -24.73 -10.35
C LYS A 352 10.57 -24.22 -8.96
N PHE A 353 11.78 -24.54 -8.52
CA PHE A 353 12.25 -24.21 -7.19
C PHE A 353 13.70 -23.76 -7.21
N ARG A 354 14.05 -22.90 -6.25
CA ARG A 354 15.44 -22.69 -5.80
C ARG A 354 15.60 -23.31 -4.42
N ILE A 355 16.76 -23.87 -4.15
CA ILE A 355 17.06 -24.51 -2.88
C ILE A 355 18.15 -23.68 -2.19
N GLN A 356 17.78 -22.99 -1.12
CA GLN A 356 18.66 -22.14 -0.34
C GLN A 356 19.11 -22.85 0.93
N ASN A 357 20.35 -22.68 1.36
CA ASN A 357 20.76 -23.15 2.66
C ASN A 357 20.18 -22.29 3.79
N ASN A 358 19.84 -22.88 4.93
CA ASN A 358 19.25 -22.11 6.02
C ASN A 358 20.23 -21.14 6.70
N ASN A 359 21.51 -21.51 6.75
CA ASN A 359 22.56 -20.76 7.46
C ASN A 359 23.31 -19.76 6.56
N SER A 360 22.96 -19.65 5.28
CA SER A 360 23.61 -18.71 4.37
C SER A 360 22.68 -18.22 3.27
N ASP A 361 23.04 -17.12 2.62
CA ASP A 361 22.35 -16.62 1.42
C ASP A 361 22.75 -17.36 0.13
N LEU A 362 23.30 -18.58 0.28
CA LEU A 362 23.75 -19.40 -0.84
C LEU A 362 22.73 -20.46 -1.22
N TYR A 363 22.76 -20.81 -2.50
CA TYR A 363 21.81 -21.69 -3.15
C TYR A 363 22.51 -22.88 -3.79
N ILE A 364 21.79 -23.98 -3.98
CA ILE A 364 22.31 -25.10 -4.77
C ILE A 364 22.45 -24.66 -6.24
N GLY A 365 23.68 -24.69 -6.74
CA GLY A 365 24.03 -24.43 -8.12
C GLY A 365 25.02 -25.46 -8.65
N GLU A 366 25.44 -25.28 -9.90
CA GLU A 366 26.40 -26.15 -10.57
C GLU A 366 27.53 -25.32 -11.17
N SER A 367 28.76 -25.81 -11.02
CA SER A 367 29.94 -25.26 -11.66
C SER A 367 30.87 -26.39 -12.06
N SER A 368 31.31 -26.40 -13.31
CA SER A 368 32.29 -27.38 -13.83
C SER A 368 31.89 -28.85 -13.61
N GLY A 369 30.61 -29.17 -13.75
CA GLY A 369 30.02 -30.50 -13.59
C GLY A 369 29.69 -30.90 -12.15
N LYS A 370 30.04 -30.07 -11.16
CA LYS A 370 29.87 -30.38 -9.72
C LYS A 370 28.86 -29.45 -9.07
N ILE A 371 28.21 -29.94 -8.01
CA ILE A 371 27.22 -29.17 -7.28
C ILE A 371 27.88 -28.37 -6.16
N PHE A 372 27.56 -27.08 -6.09
CA PHE A 372 28.11 -26.12 -5.12
C PHE A 372 27.00 -25.31 -4.44
N GLN A 373 27.39 -24.62 -3.36
CA GLN A 373 26.64 -23.47 -2.86
C GLN A 373 27.08 -22.22 -3.61
N LEU A 374 26.19 -21.57 -4.36
CA LEU A 374 26.50 -20.39 -5.16
C LEU A 374 25.61 -19.20 -4.79
N SER A 375 26.01 -18.02 -5.26
CA SER A 375 25.22 -16.80 -5.10
C SER A 375 23.86 -16.90 -5.81
N LYS A 376 22.91 -16.03 -5.46
CA LYS A 376 21.57 -16.02 -6.10
C LYS A 376 21.61 -15.88 -7.63
N GLY A 377 22.63 -15.22 -8.17
CA GLY A 377 22.80 -15.02 -9.62
C GLY A 377 23.31 -16.26 -10.37
N GLU A 378 23.92 -17.21 -9.66
CA GLU A 378 24.55 -18.40 -10.22
C GLU A 378 23.82 -19.70 -9.82
N CYS A 379 22.68 -19.56 -9.12
CA CYS A 379 21.93 -20.69 -8.63
C CYS A 379 21.13 -21.39 -9.74
N LYS A 380 20.88 -22.69 -9.55
CA LYS A 380 20.07 -23.48 -10.47
C LYS A 380 18.60 -23.42 -10.13
N THR A 381 17.77 -23.55 -11.15
CA THR A 381 16.32 -23.72 -11.02
C THR A 381 16.00 -25.20 -11.17
N TRP A 382 15.32 -25.77 -10.18
CA TRP A 382 15.06 -27.20 -10.09
C TRP A 382 13.59 -27.50 -10.37
N LEU A 383 13.33 -28.49 -11.21
CA LEU A 383 12.05 -29.15 -11.41
C LEU A 383 12.00 -30.42 -10.57
N LEU A 384 10.91 -30.62 -9.83
CA LEU A 384 10.72 -31.78 -8.97
C LEU A 384 9.72 -32.77 -9.61
N TYR A 385 10.10 -34.05 -9.62
CA TYR A 385 9.28 -35.15 -10.13
C TYR A 385 9.25 -36.29 -9.14
N LEU A 386 8.07 -36.87 -8.87
CA LEU A 386 7.98 -38.05 -8.00
C LEU A 386 8.59 -39.28 -8.66
N GLU A 387 9.10 -40.21 -7.85
CA GLU A 387 9.54 -41.52 -8.33
C GLU A 387 8.45 -42.19 -9.20
N GLY A 388 8.81 -42.53 -10.44
CA GLY A 388 7.90 -43.15 -11.40
C GLY A 388 7.03 -42.19 -12.23
N GLU A 389 7.01 -40.89 -11.95
CA GLU A 389 6.37 -39.91 -12.85
C GLU A 389 7.16 -39.80 -14.16
N LYS A 390 6.46 -39.78 -15.29
CA LYS A 390 7.08 -39.52 -16.60
C LYS A 390 7.65 -38.10 -16.60
N GLN A 391 8.96 -37.99 -16.73
CA GLN A 391 9.64 -36.72 -16.92
C GLN A 391 9.38 -36.24 -18.35
N LYS A 392 8.45 -35.31 -18.51
CA LYS A 392 8.23 -34.63 -19.79
C LYS A 392 9.38 -33.69 -20.13
#